data_AF-A0A1G3U9H5-F1
#
_entry.id   AF-A0A1G3U9H5-F1
#
_cell.length_a   1.000
_cell.length_b   1.000
_cell.length_c   1.000
_cell.angle_alpha   90.00
_cell.angle_beta   90.00
_cell.angle_gamma   90.00
#
_symmetry.space_group_name_H-M   'P 1'
#
loop_
_entity.id
_entity.type
_entity.pdbx_description
1 polymer ?
#
loop_
_entity_poly.entity_id
_entity_poly.type
_entity_poly.pdbx_seq_one_letter_code
_entity_poly.pdbx_strand_id
1 'polypeptide(L)'
;MRLSKTFLTNVIATLFVLMSFVFENYMGSLLLYTGLFALSGSVTNQLAIHMLFEKVPFLYGSGVIPLRFEAFKESIKNLMMTQFFTQEQIESFFADEEKKIDLVPVVEETDFSPAFDALSGTVMESSFGGMLGMFGGASILENLREPFSIKMKSAVIQIVESDAFNNTMQKHLKSSSLGGDMIKSIEDIIDARLNELSPLMVKEMVYKLINDHLSWLVVWGGVFGGAIGLVSSLLF
;
A
#
# COMPACT_ATOMS: atom_id res chain seq x y z
N MET A 1 -36.13 -0.80 -10.08
CA MET A 1 -35.44 0.48 -10.40
C MET A 1 -35.47 1.36 -9.16
N ARG A 2 -34.34 1.55 -8.46
CA ARG A 2 -34.26 2.59 -7.42
C ARG A 2 -34.16 3.92 -8.15
N LEU A 3 -35.16 4.80 -8.01
CA LEU A 3 -35.12 6.16 -8.55
C LEU A 3 -33.88 6.86 -7.98
N SER A 4 -33.05 7.46 -8.84
CA SER A 4 -31.88 8.20 -8.36
C SER A 4 -32.35 9.46 -7.63
N LYS A 5 -31.66 9.82 -6.54
CA LYS A 5 -31.98 11.01 -5.74
C LYS A 5 -32.01 12.26 -6.63
N THR A 6 -31.03 12.36 -7.53
CA THR A 6 -30.94 13.40 -8.56
C THR A 6 -32.18 13.47 -9.46
N PHE A 7 -32.65 12.34 -9.98
CA PHE A 7 -33.84 12.31 -10.83
C PHE A 7 -35.08 12.81 -10.07
N LEU A 8 -35.25 12.35 -8.82
CA LEU A 8 -36.38 12.78 -8.00
C LEU A 8 -36.34 14.29 -7.73
N THR A 9 -35.18 14.85 -7.37
CA THR A 9 -35.02 16.28 -7.13
C THR A 9 -35.35 17.11 -8.38
N ASN A 10 -34.84 16.71 -9.55
CA ASN A 10 -35.10 17.43 -10.80
C ASN A 10 -36.58 17.36 -11.19
N VAL A 11 -37.23 16.20 -11.02
CA VAL A 11 -38.65 16.03 -11.30
C VAL A 11 -39.49 16.91 -10.38
N ILE A 12 -39.21 16.92 -9.08
CA ILE A 12 -39.94 17.76 -8.12
C ILE A 12 -39.78 19.24 -8.47
N ALA A 13 -38.56 19.70 -8.75
CA ALA A 13 -38.31 21.08 -9.15
C ALA A 13 -39.04 21.46 -10.45
N THR A 14 -39.03 20.55 -11.44
CA THR A 14 -39.76 20.74 -12.70
C THR A 14 -41.27 20.80 -12.46
N LEU A 15 -41.82 19.97 -11.58
CA LEU A 15 -43.23 20.00 -11.22
C LEU A 15 -43.62 21.33 -10.58
N PHE A 16 -42.78 21.92 -9.72
CA PHE A 16 -43.02 23.26 -9.18
C PHE A 16 -43.11 24.32 -10.28
N VAL A 17 -42.21 24.28 -11.28
CA VAL A 17 -42.25 25.17 -12.45
C VAL A 17 -43.49 24.94 -13.30
N LEU A 18 -43.92 23.69 -13.50
CA LEU A 18 -45.11 23.42 -14.31
C LEU A 18 -46.40 23.85 -13.59
N MET A 19 -46.49 23.58 -12.28
CA MET A 19 -47.65 23.96 -11.47
C MET A 19 -47.81 25.48 -11.39
N SER A 20 -46.73 26.27 -11.46
CA SER A 20 -46.84 27.73 -11.42
C SER A 20 -47.67 28.32 -12.56
N PHE A 21 -47.79 27.64 -13.71
CA PHE A 21 -48.61 28.10 -14.83
C PHE A 21 -50.10 27.76 -14.69
N VAL A 22 -50.46 26.92 -13.71
CA VAL A 22 -51.86 26.55 -13.43
C VAL A 22 -52.48 27.48 -12.39
N PHE A 23 -51.67 28.03 -11.49
CA PHE A 23 -52.12 28.94 -10.43
C PHE A 23 -51.91 30.39 -10.85
N GLU A 24 -52.99 31.18 -10.81
CA GLU A 24 -52.93 32.63 -10.98
C GLU A 24 -52.54 33.32 -9.64
N ASN A 25 -52.07 34.58 -9.72
CA ASN A 25 -51.71 35.44 -8.58
C ASN A 25 -50.41 35.03 -7.85
N TYR A 26 -50.22 35.52 -6.63
CA TYR A 26 -49.01 35.38 -5.79
C TYR A 26 -48.53 33.93 -5.58
N MET A 27 -49.44 32.96 -5.65
CA MET A 27 -49.08 31.54 -5.56
C MET A 27 -48.31 31.05 -6.80
N GLY A 28 -48.65 31.56 -7.98
CA GLY A 28 -47.94 31.25 -9.22
C GLY A 28 -46.50 31.73 -9.20
N SER A 29 -46.26 32.98 -8.78
CA SER A 29 -44.89 33.53 -8.66
C SER A 29 -44.05 32.74 -7.65
N LEU A 30 -44.61 32.41 -6.48
CA LEU A 30 -43.93 31.60 -5.47
C LEU A 30 -43.44 30.26 -6.04
N LEU A 31 -44.34 29.51 -6.67
CA LEU A 31 -44.02 28.20 -7.25
C LEU A 31 -43.00 28.32 -8.39
N LEU A 32 -43.09 29.38 -9.21
CA LEU A 32 -42.18 29.60 -10.33
C LEU A 32 -40.75 29.88 -9.85
N TYR A 33 -40.56 30.83 -8.93
CA TYR A 33 -39.23 31.18 -8.44
C TYR A 33 -38.62 30.03 -7.62
N THR A 34 -39.39 29.40 -6.73
CA THR A 34 -38.95 28.21 -6.00
C THR A 34 -38.55 27.09 -6.96
N GLY A 35 -39.38 26.79 -7.97
CA GLY A 35 -39.11 25.76 -8.96
C GLY A 35 -37.88 26.05 -9.82
N LEU A 36 -37.76 27.27 -10.36
CA LEU A 36 -36.64 27.67 -11.23
C LEU A 36 -35.31 27.66 -10.49
N PHE A 37 -35.26 28.20 -9.27
CA PHE A 37 -34.01 28.20 -8.50
C PHE A 37 -33.66 26.79 -7.99
N ALA A 38 -34.64 25.98 -7.59
CA ALA A 38 -34.40 24.57 -7.24
C ALA A 38 -33.87 23.78 -8.45
N LEU A 39 -34.45 23.98 -9.63
CA LEU A 39 -34.04 23.31 -10.86
C LEU A 39 -32.64 23.77 -11.27
N SER A 40 -32.38 25.08 -11.26
CA SER A 40 -31.05 25.62 -11.55
C SER A 40 -29.98 25.08 -10.61
N GLY A 41 -30.24 25.06 -9.30
CA GLY A 41 -29.32 24.55 -8.29
C GLY A 41 -29.03 23.06 -8.45
N SER A 42 -30.06 22.24 -8.65
CA SER A 42 -29.91 20.81 -8.86
C SER A 42 -29.19 20.46 -10.17
N VAL A 43 -29.56 21.10 -11.28
CA VAL A 43 -28.93 20.88 -12.60
C VAL A 43 -27.47 21.34 -12.62
N THR A 44 -27.18 22.53 -12.08
CA THR A 44 -25.80 23.05 -11.99
C THR A 44 -24.93 22.10 -11.18
N ASN A 45 -25.48 21.55 -10.10
CA ASN A 45 -24.72 20.63 -9.28
C ASN A 45 -24.54 19.24 -9.89
N GLN A 46 -25.55 18.75 -10.61
CA GLN A 46 -25.42 17.53 -11.41
C GLN A 46 -24.35 17.70 -12.49
N LEU A 47 -24.31 18.85 -13.15
CA LEU A 47 -23.27 19.19 -14.11
C LEU A 47 -21.89 19.26 -13.45
N ALA A 48 -21.78 19.88 -12.26
CA ALA A 48 -20.53 19.94 -11.51
C ALA A 48 -19.99 18.53 -11.20
N ILE A 49 -20.84 17.62 -10.73
CA ILE A 49 -20.46 16.22 -10.49
C ILE A 49 -20.00 15.56 -11.78
N HIS A 50 -20.72 15.74 -12.88
CA HIS A 50 -20.32 15.18 -14.18
C HIS A 50 -18.96 15.72 -14.64
N MET A 51 -18.73 17.02 -14.48
CA MET A 51 -17.46 17.68 -14.82
C MET A 51 -16.28 17.22 -13.97
N LEU A 52 -16.48 16.65 -12.78
CA LEU A 52 -15.35 16.09 -12.02
C LEU A 52 -14.72 14.89 -12.76
N PHE A 53 -15.55 14.07 -13.39
CA PHE A 53 -15.15 12.80 -13.98
C PHE A 53 -14.97 12.87 -15.51
N GLU A 54 -15.76 13.70 -16.19
CA GLU A 54 -15.77 13.80 -17.64
C GLU A 54 -15.36 15.19 -18.11
N LYS A 55 -14.64 15.25 -19.23
CA LYS A 55 -14.25 16.51 -19.86
C LYS A 55 -15.42 17.03 -20.68
N VAL A 56 -15.91 18.21 -20.33
CA VAL A 56 -17.03 18.87 -21.02
C VAL A 56 -16.48 20.02 -21.86
N PRO A 57 -16.77 20.07 -23.18
CA PRO A 57 -16.29 21.15 -24.03
C PRO A 57 -16.82 22.51 -23.52
N PHE A 58 -16.00 23.56 -23.65
CA PHE A 58 -16.29 24.93 -23.20
C PHE A 58 -16.37 25.17 -21.68
N LEU A 59 -16.29 24.13 -20.84
CA LEU A 59 -16.29 24.29 -19.38
C LEU A 59 -14.89 24.05 -18.81
N TYR A 60 -14.25 25.15 -18.39
CA TYR A 60 -12.96 25.12 -17.70
C TYR A 60 -13.08 24.36 -16.37
N GLY A 61 -12.06 23.55 -16.06
CA GLY A 61 -12.07 22.73 -14.86
C GLY A 61 -12.93 21.46 -14.97
N SER A 62 -13.28 21.02 -16.19
CA SER A 62 -13.90 19.71 -16.40
C SER A 62 -12.84 18.61 -16.58
N GLY A 63 -13.18 17.37 -16.21
CA GLY A 63 -12.29 16.22 -16.18
C GLY A 63 -11.19 16.29 -15.12
N VAL A 64 -11.41 16.95 -13.98
CA VAL A 64 -10.34 17.19 -12.98
C VAL A 64 -9.68 15.89 -12.49
N ILE A 65 -10.48 14.84 -12.24
CA ILE A 65 -9.96 13.55 -11.75
C ILE A 65 -8.97 12.92 -12.74
N PRO A 66 -9.34 12.65 -14.01
CA PRO A 66 -8.38 12.10 -14.97
C PRO A 66 -7.24 13.07 -15.30
N LEU A 67 -7.46 14.39 -15.26
CA LEU A 67 -6.40 15.39 -15.50
C LEU A 67 -5.32 15.39 -14.40
N ARG A 68 -5.67 15.03 -13.16
CA ARG A 68 -4.73 14.96 -12.03
C ARG A 68 -4.20 13.55 -11.78
N PHE A 69 -4.28 12.67 -12.77
CA PHE A 69 -3.85 11.28 -12.66
C PHE A 69 -2.42 11.11 -12.10
N GLU A 70 -1.45 11.89 -12.58
CA GLU A 70 -0.07 11.84 -12.08
C GLU A 70 0.03 12.17 -10.58
N ALA A 71 -0.68 13.21 -10.14
CA ALA A 71 -0.72 13.59 -8.72
C ALA A 71 -1.38 12.50 -7.85
N PHE A 72 -2.36 11.76 -8.39
CA PHE A 72 -2.92 10.60 -7.70
C PHE A 72 -1.90 9.48 -7.55
N LYS A 73 -1.15 9.13 -8.60
CA LYS A 73 -0.08 8.12 -8.51
C LYS A 73 0.96 8.50 -7.45
N GLU A 74 1.43 9.74 -7.48
CA GLU A 74 2.39 10.26 -6.50
C GLU A 74 1.84 10.21 -5.08
N SER A 75 0.57 10.59 -4.88
CA SER A 75 -0.07 10.53 -3.56
C SER A 75 -0.18 9.10 -3.03
N ILE A 76 -0.49 8.13 -3.89
CA ILE A 76 -0.54 6.70 -3.51
C ILE A 76 0.87 6.21 -3.15
N LYS A 77 1.88 6.52 -3.97
CA LYS A 77 3.28 6.18 -3.67
C LYS A 77 3.69 6.71 -2.30
N ASN A 78 3.46 8.00 -2.07
CA ASN A 78 3.78 8.65 -0.81
C ASN A 78 3.04 7.99 0.36
N LEU A 79 1.75 7.72 0.23
CA LEU A 79 0.99 7.03 1.27
C LEU A 79 1.56 5.64 1.57
N MET A 80 1.91 4.86 0.55
CA MET A 80 2.49 3.53 0.73
C MET A 80 3.85 3.59 1.44
N MET A 81 4.78 4.43 0.94
CA MET A 81 6.14 4.50 1.48
C MET A 81 6.18 5.14 2.87
N THR A 82 5.33 6.13 3.14
CA THR A 82 5.37 6.87 4.42
C THR A 82 4.52 6.24 5.52
N GLN A 83 3.51 5.43 5.19
CA GLN A 83 2.60 4.83 6.19
C GLN A 83 2.75 3.32 6.35
N PHE A 84 3.12 2.60 5.28
CA PHE A 84 3.11 1.13 5.27
C PHE A 84 4.50 0.49 5.14
N PHE A 85 5.45 1.19 4.52
CA PHE A 85 6.80 0.67 4.29
C PHE A 85 7.85 1.64 4.83
N THR A 86 7.67 2.04 6.09
CA THR A 86 8.66 2.88 6.76
C THR A 86 9.90 2.08 7.13
N GLN A 87 11.03 2.78 7.28
CA GLN A 87 12.28 2.20 7.76
C GLN A 87 12.06 1.40 9.06
N GLU A 88 11.35 1.98 10.02
CA GLU A 88 11.08 1.37 11.32
C GLU A 88 10.23 0.08 11.22
N GLN A 89 9.20 0.08 10.35
CA GLN A 89 8.35 -1.10 10.14
C GLN A 89 9.15 -2.26 9.54
N ILE A 90 10.01 -1.96 8.55
CA ILE A 90 10.86 -2.97 7.91
C ILE A 90 11.92 -3.50 8.88
N GLU A 91 12.57 -2.62 9.64
CA GLU A 91 13.52 -3.03 10.69
C GLU A 91 12.87 -3.89 11.77
N SER A 92 11.66 -3.53 12.20
CA SER A 92 10.87 -4.33 13.15
C SER A 92 10.52 -5.70 12.58
N PHE A 93 10.15 -5.77 11.30
CA PHE A 93 9.84 -7.03 10.62
C PHE A 93 11.06 -7.97 10.60
N PHE A 94 12.23 -7.47 10.22
CA PHE A 94 13.45 -8.28 10.24
C PHE A 94 13.82 -8.76 11.64
N ALA A 95 13.68 -7.91 12.65
CA ALA A 95 13.96 -8.28 14.04
C ALA A 95 13.06 -9.41 14.56
N ASP A 96 11.85 -9.57 14.01
CA ASP A 96 10.93 -10.65 14.38
C ASP A 96 11.13 -11.92 13.55
N GLU A 97 11.45 -11.80 12.25
CA GLU A 97 11.80 -12.95 11.42
C GLU A 97 13.13 -13.58 11.84
N GLU A 98 14.10 -12.78 12.29
CA GLU A 98 15.39 -13.28 12.77
C GLU A 98 15.25 -14.27 13.94
N LYS A 99 14.32 -14.00 14.87
CA LYS A 99 14.05 -14.89 16.02
C LYS A 99 13.55 -16.27 15.59
N LYS A 100 13.13 -16.43 14.34
CA LYS A 100 12.63 -17.69 13.77
C LYS A 100 13.69 -18.43 12.97
N ILE A 101 14.86 -17.84 12.74
CA ILE A 101 15.95 -18.48 12.00
C ILE A 101 16.59 -19.54 12.89
N ASP A 102 16.38 -20.80 12.53
CA ASP A 102 17.09 -21.93 13.11
C ASP A 102 18.25 -22.34 12.20
N LEU A 103 19.49 -22.17 12.71
CA LEU A 103 20.71 -22.52 11.99
C LEU A 103 21.17 -23.96 12.25
N VAL A 104 20.55 -24.67 13.19
CA VAL A 104 20.91 -26.06 13.52
C VAL A 104 20.84 -26.97 12.30
N PRO A 105 19.77 -26.96 11.47
CA PRO A 105 19.71 -27.81 10.28
C PRO A 105 20.83 -27.54 9.28
N VAL A 106 21.23 -26.26 9.15
CA VAL A 106 22.33 -25.86 8.25
C VAL A 106 23.65 -26.45 8.71
N VAL A 107 23.92 -26.44 10.02
CA VAL A 107 25.14 -27.04 10.59
C VAL A 107 25.13 -28.57 10.47
N GLU A 108 23.98 -29.20 10.66
CA GLU A 108 23.83 -30.66 10.53
C GLU A 108 24.11 -31.15 9.09
N GLU A 109 23.68 -30.39 8.09
CA GLU A 109 23.90 -30.70 6.67
C GLU A 109 25.31 -30.29 6.17
N THR A 110 26.05 -29.48 6.93
CA THR A 110 27.38 -29.01 6.53
C THR A 110 28.42 -30.13 6.59
N ASP A 111 29.27 -30.22 5.56
CA ASP A 111 30.43 -31.12 5.51
C ASP A 111 31.65 -30.49 6.22
N PHE A 112 32.13 -31.16 7.27
CA PHE A 112 33.29 -30.74 8.05
C PHE A 112 34.59 -31.43 7.65
N SER A 113 34.57 -32.27 6.60
CA SER A 113 35.76 -32.93 6.06
C SER A 113 36.91 -31.95 5.75
N PRO A 114 36.68 -30.77 5.14
CA PRO A 114 37.76 -29.82 4.88
C PRO A 114 38.44 -29.29 6.15
N ALA A 115 37.68 -29.09 7.23
CA ALA A 115 38.22 -28.64 8.52
C ALA A 115 39.09 -29.74 9.16
N PHE A 116 38.66 -31.01 9.03
CA PHE A 116 39.46 -32.15 9.47
C PHE A 116 40.76 -32.26 8.66
N ASP A 117 40.69 -32.15 7.34
CA ASP A 117 41.86 -32.25 6.45
C ASP A 117 42.89 -31.17 6.78
N ALA A 118 42.44 -29.93 7.00
CA ALA A 118 43.30 -28.82 7.39
C ALA A 118 43.98 -29.07 8.76
N LEU A 119 43.22 -29.56 9.75
CA LEU A 119 43.77 -29.89 11.06
C LEU A 119 44.78 -31.05 10.96
N SER A 120 44.43 -32.12 10.27
CA SER A 120 45.27 -33.30 10.07
C SER A 120 46.58 -32.93 9.37
N GLY A 121 46.51 -32.14 8.30
CA GLY A 121 47.69 -31.59 7.62
C GLY A 121 48.58 -30.79 8.57
N THR A 122 48.01 -29.86 9.33
CA THR A 122 48.76 -29.04 10.29
C THR A 122 49.45 -29.89 11.37
N VAL A 123 48.77 -30.92 11.87
CA VAL A 123 49.35 -31.85 12.85
C VAL A 123 50.50 -32.64 12.24
N MET A 124 50.35 -33.13 11.01
CA MET A 124 51.40 -33.88 10.30
C MET A 124 52.63 -33.03 9.96
N GLU A 125 52.44 -31.74 9.68
CA GLU A 125 53.53 -30.78 9.43
C GLU A 125 54.24 -30.32 10.72
N SER A 126 53.62 -30.53 11.89
CA SER A 126 54.18 -30.15 13.18
C SER A 126 55.23 -31.15 13.70
N SER A 127 55.93 -30.77 14.76
CA SER A 127 56.82 -31.67 15.51
C SER A 127 56.10 -32.93 16.05
N PHE A 128 54.78 -32.87 16.21
CA PHE A 128 53.94 -34.00 16.61
C PHE A 128 53.74 -35.02 15.48
N GLY A 129 53.72 -34.56 14.22
CA GLY A 129 53.61 -35.40 13.03
C GLY A 129 54.81 -36.33 12.86
N GLY A 130 56.02 -35.84 13.15
CA GLY A 130 57.24 -36.66 13.16
C GLY A 130 57.19 -37.81 14.18
N MET A 131 56.52 -37.60 15.32
CA MET A 131 56.30 -38.63 16.34
C MET A 131 55.20 -39.61 15.93
N LEU A 132 54.11 -39.12 15.32
CA LEU A 132 53.01 -39.93 14.80
C LEU A 132 53.43 -40.85 13.65
N GLY A 133 54.42 -40.44 12.85
CA GLY A 133 55.00 -41.25 11.78
C GLY A 133 55.53 -42.61 12.24
N MET A 134 56.01 -42.71 13.49
CA MET A 134 56.47 -43.98 14.07
C MET A 134 55.34 -44.96 14.41
N PHE A 135 54.10 -44.49 14.56
CA PHE A 135 52.96 -45.30 14.98
C PHE A 135 51.94 -45.58 13.86
N GLY A 136 52.12 -45.05 12.65
CA GLY A 136 51.20 -45.23 11.52
C GLY A 136 50.84 -43.96 10.75
N GLY A 137 51.33 -42.80 11.20
CA GLY A 137 51.22 -41.53 10.48
C GLY A 137 49.77 -41.09 10.22
N ALA A 138 49.53 -40.50 9.05
CA ALA A 138 48.23 -39.93 8.67
C ALA A 138 47.06 -40.94 8.72
N SER A 139 47.33 -42.24 8.55
CA SER A 139 46.29 -43.27 8.57
C SER A 139 45.62 -43.46 9.95
N ILE A 140 46.32 -43.09 11.03
CA ILE A 140 45.72 -43.08 12.37
C ILE A 140 44.73 -41.92 12.51
N LEU A 141 45.10 -40.75 12.00
CA LEU A 141 44.27 -39.55 12.08
C LEU A 141 42.95 -39.78 11.34
N GLU A 142 42.98 -40.47 10.21
CA GLU A 142 41.79 -40.75 9.39
C GLU A 142 40.66 -41.45 10.17
N ASN A 143 40.99 -42.32 11.13
CA ASN A 143 39.98 -42.96 12.00
C ASN A 143 39.23 -41.96 12.91
N LEU A 144 39.79 -40.77 13.10
CA LEU A 144 39.19 -39.69 13.88
C LEU A 144 38.34 -38.73 13.04
N ARG A 145 38.26 -38.89 11.71
CA ARG A 145 37.49 -37.99 10.83
C ARG A 145 36.02 -37.91 11.24
N GLU A 146 35.37 -39.06 11.40
CA GLU A 146 33.95 -39.12 11.77
C GLU A 146 33.71 -38.63 13.20
N PRO A 147 34.45 -39.09 14.24
CA PRO A 147 34.36 -38.52 15.59
C PRO A 147 34.61 -37.01 15.65
N PHE A 148 35.58 -36.50 14.88
CA PHE A 148 35.87 -35.07 14.78
C PHE A 148 34.70 -34.32 14.17
N SER A 149 34.15 -34.80 13.06
CA SER A 149 33.03 -34.15 12.37
C SER A 149 31.80 -34.06 13.27
N ILE A 150 31.47 -35.13 14.00
CA ILE A 150 30.37 -35.13 14.99
C ILE A 150 30.64 -34.12 16.11
N LYS A 151 31.85 -34.10 16.67
CA LYS A 151 32.21 -33.17 17.75
C LYS A 151 32.22 -31.72 17.28
N MET A 152 32.70 -31.46 16.07
CA MET A 152 32.69 -30.14 15.46
C MET A 152 31.27 -29.65 15.19
N LYS A 153 30.40 -30.49 14.61
CA LYS A 153 28.98 -30.17 14.45
C LYS A 153 28.35 -29.78 15.77
N SER A 154 28.52 -30.59 16.81
CA SER A 154 27.99 -30.30 18.15
C SER A 154 28.54 -28.99 18.74
N ALA A 155 29.83 -28.71 18.56
CA ALA A 155 30.43 -27.46 19.03
C ALA A 155 29.89 -26.24 18.28
N VAL A 156 29.73 -26.34 16.96
CA VAL A 156 29.19 -25.26 16.12
C VAL A 156 27.70 -25.03 16.43
N ILE A 157 26.92 -26.09 16.65
CA ILE A 157 25.52 -25.99 17.11
C ILE A 157 25.44 -25.17 18.41
N GLN A 158 26.27 -25.48 19.41
CA GLN A 158 26.31 -24.71 20.66
C GLN A 158 26.68 -23.24 20.43
N ILE A 159 27.53 -22.95 19.44
CA ILE A 159 27.89 -21.57 19.10
C ILE A 159 26.69 -20.86 18.47
N VAL A 160 26.05 -21.44 17.45
CA VAL A 160 24.93 -20.78 16.74
C VAL A 160 23.68 -20.63 17.61
N GLU A 161 23.47 -21.52 18.59
CA GLU A 161 22.40 -21.39 19.59
C GLU A 161 22.73 -20.39 20.71
N SER A 162 24.00 -19.98 20.84
CA SER A 162 24.41 -19.10 21.93
C SER A 162 23.87 -17.68 21.78
N ASP A 163 23.53 -17.06 22.93
CA ASP A 163 23.14 -15.64 22.97
C ASP A 163 24.23 -14.73 22.39
N ALA A 164 25.51 -15.09 22.54
CA ALA A 164 26.62 -14.30 22.00
C ALA A 164 26.58 -14.25 20.47
N PHE A 165 26.41 -15.40 19.82
CA PHE A 165 26.28 -15.47 18.36
C PHE A 165 25.03 -14.74 17.87
N ASN A 166 23.88 -14.99 18.51
CA ASN A 166 22.61 -14.33 18.17
C ASN A 166 22.72 -12.81 18.27
N ASN A 167 23.34 -12.28 19.34
CA ASN A 167 23.57 -10.85 19.48
C ASN A 167 24.51 -10.28 18.41
N THR A 168 25.55 -11.02 18.02
CA THR A 168 26.46 -10.61 16.94
C THR A 168 25.74 -10.60 15.59
N MET A 169 24.95 -11.63 15.30
CA MET A 169 24.14 -11.74 14.08
C MET A 169 23.13 -10.59 13.98
N GLN A 170 22.38 -10.31 15.06
CA GLN A 170 21.44 -9.20 15.16
C GLN A 170 22.10 -7.87 14.83
N LYS A 171 23.30 -7.63 15.40
CA LYS A 171 24.03 -6.39 15.17
C LYS A 171 24.43 -6.26 13.70
N HIS A 172 24.89 -7.33 13.08
CA HIS A 172 25.30 -7.32 11.67
C HIS A 172 24.12 -7.13 10.73
N LEU A 173 23.00 -7.82 10.96
CA LEU A 173 21.79 -7.68 10.16
C LEU A 173 21.19 -6.28 10.28
N LYS A 174 21.12 -5.71 11.49
CA LYS A 174 20.69 -4.31 11.68
C LYS A 174 21.63 -3.29 11.03
N SER A 175 22.94 -3.56 11.03
CA SER A 175 23.92 -2.69 10.39
C SER A 175 23.99 -2.87 8.86
N SER A 176 23.35 -3.90 8.33
CA SER A 176 23.38 -4.21 6.91
C SER A 176 22.48 -3.26 6.11
N SER A 177 22.78 -3.05 4.84
CA SER A 177 21.94 -2.28 3.93
C SER A 177 20.63 -3.00 3.57
N LEU A 178 20.38 -4.22 4.08
CA LEU A 178 19.23 -5.06 3.72
C LEU A 178 17.89 -4.34 3.88
N GLY A 179 17.71 -3.57 4.97
CA GLY A 179 16.49 -2.78 5.17
C GLY A 179 16.27 -1.74 4.08
N GLY A 180 17.32 -0.97 3.77
CA GLY A 180 17.26 0.05 2.70
C GLY A 180 17.10 -0.56 1.31
N ASP A 181 17.81 -1.65 1.03
CA ASP A 181 17.72 -2.35 -0.26
C ASP A 181 16.33 -2.98 -0.46
N MET A 182 15.72 -3.51 0.62
CA MET A 182 14.35 -4.01 0.59
C MET A 182 13.34 -2.88 0.35
N ILE A 183 13.46 -1.74 1.04
CA ILE A 183 12.58 -0.58 0.85
C ILE A 183 12.66 -0.10 -0.60
N LYS A 184 13.87 -0.01 -1.15
CA LYS A 184 14.06 0.35 -2.56
C LYS A 184 13.42 -0.66 -3.51
N SER A 185 13.58 -1.96 -3.23
CA SER A 185 12.93 -3.01 -4.04
C SER A 185 11.41 -2.92 -3.99
N ILE A 186 10.84 -2.61 -2.82
CA ILE A 186 9.40 -2.38 -2.65
C ILE A 186 8.96 -1.13 -3.41
N GLU A 187 9.74 -0.04 -3.34
CA GLU A 187 9.49 1.18 -4.10
C GLU A 187 9.43 0.91 -5.60
N ASP A 188 10.39 0.16 -6.15
CA ASP A 188 10.44 -0.22 -7.57
C ASP A 188 9.21 -1.05 -7.98
N ILE A 189 8.75 -1.98 -7.13
CA ILE A 189 7.54 -2.77 -7.37
C ILE A 189 6.29 -1.87 -7.36
N ILE A 190 6.19 -0.95 -6.40
CA ILE A 190 5.09 0.01 -6.32
C ILE A 190 5.08 0.90 -7.56
N ASP A 191 6.23 1.42 -7.97
CA ASP A 191 6.35 2.26 -9.16
C ASP A 191 5.92 1.51 -10.43
N ALA A 192 6.37 0.26 -10.62
CA ALA A 192 5.93 -0.58 -11.72
C ALA A 192 4.41 -0.73 -11.74
N ARG A 193 3.80 -1.03 -10.58
CA ARG A 193 2.35 -1.19 -10.47
C ARG A 193 1.57 0.10 -10.67
N LEU A 194 2.08 1.23 -10.19
CA LEU A 194 1.48 2.55 -10.39
C LEU A 194 1.53 2.97 -11.86
N ASN A 195 2.59 2.60 -12.59
CA ASN A 195 2.74 2.88 -14.02
C ASN A 195 1.78 2.06 -14.90
N GLU A 196 1.28 0.93 -14.41
CA GLU A 196 0.21 0.17 -15.07
C GLU A 196 -1.17 0.81 -14.90
N LEU A 197 -1.33 1.76 -13.98
CA LEU A 197 -2.60 2.45 -13.80
C LEU A 197 -2.90 3.34 -15.01
N SER A 198 -4.17 3.38 -15.39
CA SER A 198 -4.67 4.34 -16.37
C SER A 198 -5.54 5.40 -15.71
N PRO A 199 -5.71 6.58 -16.33
CA PRO A 199 -6.65 7.59 -15.85
C PRO A 199 -8.08 7.06 -15.68
N LEU A 200 -8.49 6.09 -16.52
CA LEU A 200 -9.81 5.46 -16.43
C LEU A 200 -9.97 4.65 -15.15
N MET A 201 -8.96 3.86 -14.78
CA MET A 201 -8.98 3.06 -13.54
C MET A 201 -9.08 3.95 -12.31
N VAL A 202 -8.33 5.06 -12.28
CA VAL A 202 -8.42 6.04 -11.17
C VAL A 202 -9.80 6.69 -11.12
N LYS A 203 -10.35 7.08 -12.27
CA LYS A 203 -11.72 7.60 -12.36
C LYS A 203 -12.73 6.64 -11.75
N GLU A 204 -12.66 5.35 -12.10
CA GLU A 204 -13.54 4.31 -11.58
C GLU A 204 -13.38 4.07 -10.08
N MET A 205 -12.13 4.03 -9.59
CA MET A 205 -11.85 3.88 -8.16
C MET A 205 -12.44 5.04 -7.34
N VAL A 206 -12.18 6.28 -7.75
CA VAL A 206 -12.71 7.46 -7.08
C VAL A 206 -14.23 7.48 -7.17
N TYR A 207 -14.80 7.25 -8.35
CA TYR A 207 -16.25 7.23 -8.55
C TYR A 207 -16.93 6.22 -7.61
N LYS A 208 -16.41 4.98 -7.53
CA LYS A 208 -16.95 3.95 -6.64
C LYS A 208 -16.90 4.36 -5.16
N LEU A 209 -15.90 5.13 -4.76
CA LEU A 209 -15.73 5.58 -3.38
C LEU A 209 -16.72 6.69 -2.99
N ILE A 210 -16.96 7.68 -3.87
CA ILE A 210 -17.71 8.89 -3.51
C ILE A 210 -19.09 9.05 -4.16
N ASN A 211 -19.43 8.29 -5.20
CA ASN A 211 -20.65 8.52 -5.99
C ASN A 211 -21.95 8.49 -5.17
N ASP A 212 -22.04 7.59 -4.19
CA ASP A 212 -23.22 7.46 -3.33
C ASP A 212 -23.49 8.73 -2.49
N HIS A 213 -22.41 9.46 -2.17
CA HIS A 213 -22.45 10.70 -1.41
C HIS A 213 -22.63 11.91 -2.32
N LEU A 214 -22.05 11.92 -3.52
CA LEU A 214 -22.17 13.03 -4.47
C LEU A 214 -23.63 13.32 -4.86
N SER A 215 -24.47 12.27 -4.96
CA SER A 215 -25.89 12.44 -5.27
C SER A 215 -26.63 13.34 -4.27
N TRP A 216 -26.19 13.42 -3.01
CA TRP A 216 -26.80 14.32 -2.02
C TRP A 216 -26.56 15.79 -2.33
N LEU A 217 -25.44 16.11 -2.98
CA LEU A 217 -25.07 17.47 -3.32
C LEU A 217 -26.11 18.05 -4.30
N VAL A 218 -26.67 17.22 -5.20
CA VAL A 218 -27.76 17.61 -6.11
C VAL A 218 -29.05 17.89 -5.36
N VAL A 219 -29.40 17.02 -4.39
CA VAL A 219 -30.59 17.19 -3.56
C VAL A 219 -30.52 18.52 -2.81
N TRP A 220 -29.39 18.80 -2.15
CA TRP A 220 -29.18 20.04 -1.43
C TRP A 220 -29.13 21.26 -2.35
N GLY A 221 -28.54 21.15 -3.54
CA GLY A 221 -28.62 22.19 -4.57
C GLY A 221 -30.06 22.54 -4.93
N GLY A 222 -30.94 21.54 -5.05
CA GLY A 222 -32.37 21.74 -5.25
C GLY A 222 -33.08 22.36 -4.04
N VAL A 223 -32.81 21.87 -2.83
CA VAL A 223 -33.44 22.36 -1.59
C VAL A 223 -33.06 23.81 -1.31
N PHE A 224 -31.76 24.15 -1.34
CA PHE A 224 -31.29 25.51 -1.10
C PHE A 224 -31.67 26.46 -2.23
N GLY A 225 -31.60 26.00 -3.49
CA GLY A 225 -32.14 26.76 -4.61
C GLY A 225 -33.62 27.09 -4.41
N GLY A 226 -34.44 26.09 -4.05
CA GLY A 226 -35.85 26.29 -3.77
C GLY A 226 -36.12 27.26 -2.62
N ALA A 227 -35.36 27.15 -1.53
CA ALA A 227 -35.46 28.07 -0.39
C ALA A 227 -35.13 29.52 -0.79
N ILE A 228 -34.07 29.72 -1.58
CA ILE A 228 -33.70 31.05 -2.11
C ILE A 228 -34.80 31.58 -3.03
N GLY A 229 -35.31 30.74 -3.93
CA GLY A 229 -36.42 31.12 -4.83
C GLY A 229 -37.68 31.50 -4.06
N LEU A 230 -38.00 30.78 -3.00
CA LEU A 230 -39.13 31.09 -2.12
C LEU A 230 -38.94 32.45 -1.46
N VAL A 231 -37.80 32.67 -0.80
CA VAL A 231 -37.49 33.95 -0.14
C VAL A 231 -37.48 35.10 -1.16
N SER A 232 -36.93 34.88 -2.35
CA SER A 232 -36.92 35.88 -3.42
C SER A 232 -38.34 36.28 -3.83
N SER A 233 -39.26 35.34 -3.95
CA SER A 233 -40.67 35.64 -4.29
C SER A 233 -41.47 36.27 -3.14
N LEU A 234 -40.98 36.19 -1.91
CA LEU A 234 -41.61 36.89 -0.78
C LEU A 234 -41.14 38.36 -0.70
N LEU A 235 -39.91 38.64 -1.16
CA LEU A 235 -39.28 39.95 -1.06
C LEU A 235 -39.49 40.84 -2.30
N PHE A 236 -39.63 40.22 -3.47
CA PHE A 236 -39.80 40.88 -4.77
C PHE A 236 -41.09 40.36 -5.44
#